data_AF-M7W975-F1
#
_entry.id   AF-M7W975-F1
#
_cell.length_a   1.000
_cell.length_b   1.000
_cell.length_c   1.000
_cell.angle_alpha   90.00
_cell.angle_beta   90.00
_cell.angle_gamma   90.00
#
_symmetry.space_group_name_H-M   'P 1'
#
loop_
_entity.id
_entity.type
_entity.pdbx_description
1 polymer ?
#
loop_
_entity_poly.entity_id
_entity_poly.type
_entity_poly.pdbx_seq_one_letter_code
_entity_poly.pdbx_strand_id
1 'polypeptide(L)'
;MYGTVKDDNGKTFCGSEDETVVEERNLKISDIMCLQMDLKKIIDEFKILVNGNDLSLGIDPLYCFKCIVEGNIETIEEIEKEIKAFKKRNILFINALKELKKRREREDRIDKLEKKKQEETKPERRKTRPL
;
A
#
# COMPACT_ATOMS: atom_id res chain seq x y z
N MET A 1 31.00 -20.85 30.34
CA MET A 1 29.53 -20.90 30.55
C MET A 1 28.89 -20.23 29.35
N TYR A 2 28.05 -20.95 28.62
CA TYR A 2 27.35 -20.41 27.44
C TYR A 2 26.28 -19.41 27.90
N GLY A 3 26.44 -18.14 27.51
CA GLY A 3 25.39 -17.15 27.62
C GLY A 3 24.35 -17.43 26.55
N THR A 4 23.15 -17.83 26.95
CA THR A 4 21.98 -17.89 26.07
C THR A 4 21.66 -16.47 25.61
N VAL A 5 21.89 -16.19 24.32
CA VAL A 5 21.34 -15.00 23.65
C VAL A 5 19.83 -15.16 23.71
N LYS A 6 19.15 -14.27 24.42
CA LYS A 6 17.69 -14.21 24.40
C LYS A 6 17.29 -13.86 22.97
N ASP A 7 16.68 -14.80 22.27
CA ASP A 7 15.95 -14.52 21.05
C ASP A 7 14.83 -13.53 21.38
N ASP A 8 14.94 -12.30 20.91
CA ASP A 8 13.87 -11.30 20.90
C ASP A 8 12.77 -11.68 19.87
N ASN A 9 12.36 -12.95 19.85
CA ASN A 9 11.16 -13.41 19.16
C ASN A 9 9.94 -13.15 20.05
N GLY A 10 9.67 -11.87 20.31
CA GLY A 10 8.63 -11.44 21.21
C GLY A 10 7.90 -10.20 20.72
N LYS A 11 7.02 -10.37 19.73
CA LYS A 11 5.57 -10.06 19.83
C LYS A 11 4.91 -10.10 18.45
N THR A 12 4.12 -11.15 18.30
CA THR A 12 2.95 -11.27 17.44
C THR A 12 2.17 -9.95 17.35
N PHE A 13 2.01 -9.44 16.13
CA PHE A 13 0.97 -8.44 15.84
C PHE A 13 -0.34 -9.19 15.58
N CYS A 14 -1.15 -9.28 16.63
CA CYS A 14 -2.57 -9.62 16.53
C CYS A 14 -3.33 -8.83 17.61
N GLY A 15 -4.10 -7.84 17.17
CA GLY A 15 -5.27 -7.31 17.88
C GLY A 15 -5.06 -6.09 18.79
N SER A 16 -5.55 -4.93 18.32
CA SER A 16 -6.43 -4.00 19.10
C SER A 16 -6.90 -2.86 18.18
N GLU A 17 -8.18 -2.50 18.25
CA GLU A 17 -8.86 -1.63 17.29
C GLU A 17 -8.56 -0.12 17.44
N ASP A 18 -7.98 0.32 18.55
CA ASP A 18 -7.76 1.73 18.82
C ASP A 18 -6.27 2.06 19.03
N GLU A 19 -5.79 3.00 18.21
CA GLU A 19 -4.50 3.70 18.30
C GLU A 19 -3.25 2.83 18.48
N THR A 20 -2.92 2.02 17.46
CA THR A 20 -1.58 1.43 17.39
C THR A 20 -0.55 2.51 17.04
N VAL A 21 0.17 3.01 18.06
CA VAL A 21 1.44 3.72 17.87
C VAL A 21 2.38 2.77 17.15
N VAL A 22 2.66 3.07 15.89
CA VAL A 22 3.52 2.22 15.06
C VAL A 22 4.96 2.61 15.34
N GLU A 23 5.70 1.73 16.01
CA GLU A 23 7.15 1.88 16.17
C GLU A 23 7.83 1.86 14.81
N GLU A 24 8.52 2.95 14.46
CA GLU A 24 9.32 3.04 13.24
C GLU A 24 10.49 2.06 13.34
N ARG A 25 10.40 0.98 12.58
CA ARG A 25 11.44 -0.05 12.47
C ARG A 25 11.77 -0.33 11.02
N ASN A 26 12.96 -0.90 10.78
CA ASN A 26 13.35 -1.37 9.46
C ASN A 26 12.41 -2.48 8.97
N LEU A 27 12.03 -2.40 7.69
CA LEU A 27 11.21 -3.40 7.02
C LEU A 27 11.95 -4.74 6.96
N LYS A 28 11.26 -5.81 7.34
CA LYS A 28 11.75 -7.20 7.27
C LYS A 28 11.07 -7.95 6.13
N ILE A 29 11.67 -9.05 5.68
CA ILE A 29 11.07 -9.95 4.68
C ILE A 29 9.70 -10.48 5.17
N SER A 30 9.57 -10.73 6.48
CA SER A 30 8.29 -11.12 7.09
C SER A 30 7.16 -10.12 6.81
N ASP A 31 7.47 -8.83 6.76
CA ASP A 31 6.46 -7.79 6.53
C ASP A 31 5.96 -7.84 5.08
N ILE A 32 6.83 -8.21 4.13
CA ILE A 32 6.45 -8.45 2.72
C ILE A 32 5.55 -9.68 2.60
N MET A 33 5.86 -10.74 3.35
CA MET A 33 5.01 -11.93 3.41
C MET A 33 3.63 -11.60 3.97
N CYS A 34 3.55 -10.79 5.05
CA CYS A 34 2.29 -10.31 5.59
C CYS A 34 1.49 -9.50 4.56
N LEU A 35 2.14 -8.60 3.82
CA LEU A 35 1.49 -7.83 2.75
C LEU A 35 0.92 -8.74 1.66
N GLN A 36 1.67 -9.77 1.24
CA GLN A 36 1.20 -10.74 0.25
C GLN A 36 0.02 -11.57 0.76
N MET A 37 0.04 -11.98 2.03
CA MET A 37 -1.07 -12.69 2.66
C MET A 37 -2.33 -11.83 2.76
N ASP A 38 -2.20 -10.55 3.13
CA ASP A 38 -3.35 -9.65 3.21
C ASP A 38 -3.96 -9.39 1.82
N LEU A 39 -3.12 -9.24 0.78
CA LEU A 39 -3.60 -9.14 -0.60
C LEU A 39 -4.35 -10.40 -1.04
N LYS A 40 -3.83 -11.58 -0.69
CA LYS A 40 -4.50 -12.84 -1.00
C LYS A 40 -5.89 -12.90 -0.36
N LYS A 41 -6.01 -12.47 0.91
CA LYS A 41 -7.29 -12.43 1.62
C LYS A 41 -8.33 -11.55 0.90
N ILE A 42 -7.94 -10.33 0.52
CA ILE A 42 -8.80 -9.42 -0.24
C ILE A 42 -9.23 -10.06 -1.57
N ILE A 43 -8.30 -10.67 -2.30
CA ILE A 43 -8.59 -11.32 -3.59
C ILE A 43 -9.60 -12.46 -3.40
N ASP A 44 -9.48 -13.25 -2.34
CA ASP A 44 -10.37 -14.37 -2.08
C ASP A 44 -11.80 -13.90 -1.75
N GLU A 45 -11.96 -12.76 -1.07
CA GLU A 45 -13.28 -12.13 -0.88
C GLU A 45 -13.87 -11.60 -2.19
N PHE A 46 -13.05 -10.98 -3.05
CA PHE A 46 -13.52 -10.55 -4.38
C PHE A 46 -13.97 -11.72 -5.27
N LYS A 47 -13.38 -12.91 -5.12
CA LYS A 47 -13.81 -14.08 -5.89
C LYS A 47 -15.24 -14.48 -5.62
N ILE A 48 -15.77 -14.22 -4.42
CA ILE A 48 -17.17 -14.52 -4.08
C ILE A 48 -18.13 -13.70 -4.96
N LEU A 49 -17.76 -12.45 -5.26
CA LEU A 49 -18.56 -11.56 -6.13
C LEU A 49 -18.41 -11.88 -7.63
N VAL A 50 -17.25 -12.40 -8.04
CA VAL A 50 -16.92 -12.62 -9.45
C VAL A 50 -17.34 -14.01 -9.92
N ASN A 51 -17.22 -15.02 -9.06
CA ASN A 51 -17.58 -16.39 -9.39
C ASN A 51 -19.06 -16.61 -9.11
N GLY A 52 -19.90 -16.30 -10.10
CA GLY A 52 -21.30 -16.68 -10.10
C GLY A 52 -21.50 -18.16 -10.44
N ASN A 53 -22.53 -18.77 -9.86
CA ASN A 53 -23.06 -20.05 -10.33
C ASN A 53 -24.33 -19.78 -11.15
N ASP A 54 -24.51 -20.48 -12.27
CA ASP A 54 -25.78 -20.48 -13.00
C ASP A 54 -26.86 -21.12 -12.12
N LEU A 55 -27.69 -20.27 -11.52
CA LEU A 55 -28.78 -20.65 -10.64
C LEU A 55 -30.11 -20.25 -11.28
N SER A 56 -31.06 -21.19 -11.30
CA SER A 56 -32.44 -20.90 -11.65
C SER A 56 -33.17 -20.32 -10.44
N LEU A 57 -33.85 -19.19 -10.63
CA LEU A 57 -34.46 -18.39 -9.55
C LEU A 57 -35.77 -18.99 -8.97
N GLY A 58 -36.04 -20.28 -9.21
CA GLY A 58 -37.10 -21.02 -8.54
C GLY A 58 -38.50 -20.40 -8.64
N ILE A 59 -39.28 -20.57 -7.56
CA ILE A 59 -40.71 -20.28 -7.50
C ILE A 59 -41.00 -18.79 -7.21
N ASP A 60 -40.11 -18.10 -6.50
CA ASP A 60 -40.20 -16.66 -6.23
C ASP A 60 -38.91 -15.94 -6.65
N PRO A 61 -38.80 -15.59 -7.94
CA PRO A 61 -37.58 -15.01 -8.48
C PRO A 61 -37.22 -13.65 -7.89
N LEU A 62 -38.23 -12.87 -7.47
CA LEU A 62 -38.02 -11.54 -6.90
C LEU A 62 -37.43 -11.64 -5.50
N TYR A 63 -37.93 -12.56 -4.68
CA TYR A 63 -37.34 -12.82 -3.37
C TYR A 63 -35.91 -13.36 -3.47
N CYS A 64 -35.67 -14.33 -4.37
CA CYS A 64 -34.33 -14.84 -4.61
C CYS A 64 -33.37 -13.74 -5.08
N PHE A 65 -33.80 -12.89 -6.01
CA PHE A 65 -33.00 -11.76 -6.49
C PHE A 65 -32.69 -10.77 -5.36
N LYS A 66 -33.67 -10.44 -4.53
CA LYS A 66 -33.48 -9.59 -3.35
C LYS A 66 -32.38 -10.15 -2.43
N CYS A 67 -32.44 -11.43 -2.07
CA CYS A 67 -31.43 -12.06 -1.21
C CYS A 67 -30.04 -12.06 -1.83
N ILE A 68 -29.93 -12.28 -3.15
CA ILE A 68 -28.66 -12.22 -3.87
C ILE A 68 -28.08 -10.81 -3.80
N VAL A 69 -28.90 -9.78 -4.06
CA VAL A 69 -28.44 -8.38 -4.03
C VAL A 69 -28.04 -7.96 -2.61
N GLU A 70 -28.83 -8.30 -1.59
CA GLU A 70 -28.51 -8.02 -0.19
C GLU A 70 -27.19 -8.69 0.24
N GLY A 71 -27.01 -9.98 -0.07
CA GLY A 71 -25.75 -10.67 0.24
C GLY A 71 -24.53 -10.10 -0.49
N ASN A 72 -24.71 -9.64 -1.74
CA ASN A 72 -23.64 -8.96 -2.47
C ASN A 72 -23.28 -7.61 -1.82
N ILE A 73 -24.27 -6.86 -1.32
CA ILE A 73 -24.03 -5.60 -0.61
C ILE A 73 -23.24 -5.87 0.69
N GLU A 74 -23.65 -6.87 1.48
CA GLU A 74 -22.93 -7.26 2.70
C GLU A 74 -21.48 -7.65 2.41
N THR A 75 -21.25 -8.45 1.36
CA THR A 75 -19.90 -8.84 0.93
C THR A 75 -19.05 -7.63 0.53
N ILE A 76 -19.63 -6.62 -0.14
CA ILE A 76 -18.92 -5.38 -0.48
C ILE A 76 -18.52 -4.60 0.79
N GLU A 77 -19.39 -4.54 1.79
CA GLU A 77 -19.08 -3.87 3.07
C GLU A 77 -17.96 -4.59 3.83
N GLU A 78 -17.90 -5.92 3.79
CA GLU A 78 -16.81 -6.71 4.36
C GLU A 78 -15.46 -6.43 3.67
N ILE A 79 -15.46 -6.40 2.33
CA ILE A 79 -14.27 -6.05 1.53
C ILE A 79 -13.76 -4.64 1.91
N GLU A 80 -14.66 -3.68 2.12
CA GLU A 80 -14.25 -2.34 2.57
C GLU A 80 -13.56 -2.37 3.94
N LYS A 81 -14.05 -3.17 4.88
CA LYS A 81 -13.43 -3.35 6.20
C LYS A 81 -12.05 -3.97 6.07
N GLU A 82 -11.88 -5.00 5.24
CA GLU A 82 -10.58 -5.61 4.99
C GLU A 82 -9.60 -4.67 4.30
N ILE A 83 -10.04 -3.84 3.34
CA ILE A 83 -9.20 -2.82 2.72
C ILE A 83 -8.74 -1.78 3.77
N LYS A 84 -9.61 -1.38 4.69
CA LYS A 84 -9.25 -0.49 5.80
C LYS A 84 -8.22 -1.16 6.72
N ALA A 85 -8.42 -2.43 7.07
CA ALA A 85 -7.48 -3.21 7.88
C ALA A 85 -6.13 -3.41 7.17
N PHE A 86 -6.12 -3.64 5.86
CA PHE A 86 -4.93 -3.74 5.03
C PHE A 86 -4.11 -2.45 5.10
N LYS A 87 -4.76 -1.29 4.94
CA LYS A 87 -4.10 0.02 5.04
C LYS A 87 -3.50 0.26 6.42
N LYS A 88 -4.21 -0.12 7.49
CA LYS A 88 -3.72 -0.01 8.87
C LYS A 88 -2.49 -0.91 9.09
N ARG A 89 -2.57 -2.19 8.74
CA ARG A 89 -1.49 -3.18 8.92
C ARG A 89 -0.23 -2.84 8.12
N ASN A 90 -0.41 -2.30 6.91
CA ASN A 90 0.69 -1.98 5.99
C ASN A 90 1.14 -0.51 6.06
N ILE A 91 0.81 0.22 7.14
CA ILE A 91 1.11 1.65 7.26
C ILE A 91 2.61 1.95 7.26
N LEU A 92 3.45 1.04 7.76
CA LEU A 92 4.92 1.14 7.68
C LEU A 92 5.39 1.23 6.22
N PHE A 93 4.90 0.35 5.35
CA PHE A 93 5.21 0.40 3.92
C PHE A 93 4.70 1.69 3.28
N ILE A 94 3.47 2.09 3.60
CA ILE A 94 2.86 3.31 3.07
C ILE A 94 3.70 4.54 3.43
N ASN A 95 4.17 4.63 4.68
CA ASN A 95 4.99 5.73 5.14
C ASN A 95 6.37 5.71 4.48
N ALA A 96 7.03 4.55 4.42
CA ALA A 96 8.32 4.41 3.73
C ALA A 96 8.24 4.82 2.26
N LEU A 97 7.17 4.44 1.55
CA LEU A 97 6.95 4.84 0.15
C LEU A 97 6.69 6.36 0.00
N LYS A 98 5.94 6.96 0.92
CA LYS A 98 5.74 8.43 0.94
C LYS A 98 7.05 9.18 1.18
N GLU A 99 7.91 8.68 2.05
CA GLU A 99 9.24 9.26 2.25
C GLU A 99 10.12 9.15 1.01
N LEU A 100 10.17 7.97 0.39
CA LEU A 100 10.92 7.78 -0.86
C LEU A 100 10.45 8.73 -1.96
N LYS A 101 9.13 8.94 -2.09
CA LYS A 101 8.56 9.90 -3.04
C LYS A 101 9.01 11.33 -2.73
N LYS A 102 8.94 11.76 -1.46
CA LYS A 102 9.41 13.08 -1.04
C LYS A 102 10.91 13.29 -1.29
N ARG A 103 11.73 12.25 -1.10
CA ARG A 103 13.18 12.31 -1.38
C ARG A 103 13.46 12.52 -2.87
N ARG A 104 12.83 11.73 -3.75
CA ARG A 104 12.96 11.92 -5.22
C ARG A 104 12.53 13.32 -5.65
N GLU A 105 11.40 13.82 -5.12
CA GLU A 105 10.93 15.17 -5.46
C GLU A 105 11.91 16.28 -5.03
N ARG A 106 12.69 16.06 -3.95
CA ARG A 106 13.75 16.99 -3.53
C ARG A 106 14.96 16.91 -4.44
N GLU A 107 15.39 15.70 -4.79
CA GLU A 107 16.49 15.47 -5.74
C GLU A 107 16.17 16.09 -7.11
N ASP A 108 14.97 15.86 -7.63
CA ASP A 108 14.51 16.46 -8.90
C ASP A 108 14.51 18.00 -8.87
N ARG A 109 14.24 18.61 -7.70
CA ARG A 109 14.29 20.08 -7.55
C ARG A 109 15.73 20.58 -7.53
N ILE A 110 16.63 19.86 -6.86
CA ILE A 110 18.06 20.21 -6.80
C ILE A 110 18.66 20.12 -8.20
N ASP A 111 18.42 19.03 -8.93
CA ASP A 111 18.88 18.84 -10.30
C ASP A 111 18.39 19.93 -11.25
N LYS A 112 17.12 20.35 -11.11
CA LYS A 112 16.57 21.46 -11.89
C LYS A 112 17.23 22.80 -11.56
N LEU A 113 17.56 23.04 -10.29
CA LEU A 113 18.25 24.27 -9.87
C LEU A 113 19.71 24.28 -10.33
N GLU A 114 20.40 23.14 -10.30
CA GLU A 114 21.77 23.02 -10.81
C GLU A 114 21.83 23.23 -12.33
N LYS A 115 20.90 22.64 -13.08
CA LYS A 115 20.79 22.88 -14.53
C LYS A 115 20.57 24.36 -14.86
N LYS A 116 19.70 25.06 -14.11
CA LYS A 116 19.48 26.51 -14.29
C LYS A 116 20.73 27.33 -13.99
N LYS A 117 21.46 27.02 -12.92
CA LYS A 117 22.74 27.70 -12.62
C LYS A 117 23.78 27.48 -13.72
N GLN A 118 23.86 26.30 -14.30
CA GLN A 118 24.77 26.01 -15.42
C GLN A 118 24.38 26.75 -16.70
N GLU A 119 23.10 27.00 -16.93
CA GLU A 119 22.64 27.82 -18.07
C GLU A 119 22.94 29.30 -17.86
N GLU A 120 22.75 29.82 -16.65
CA GLU A 120 23.05 31.23 -16.30
C GLU A 120 24.55 31.53 -16.22
N THR A 121 25.39 30.54 -15.89
CA THR A 121 26.86 30.69 -15.79
C THR A 121 27.60 30.41 -17.10
N LYS A 122 26.91 30.06 -18.19
CA LYS A 122 27.56 29.97 -19.51
C LYS A 122 28.00 31.37 -19.94
N PRO A 123 29.31 31.61 -20.12
CA PRO A 123 29.79 32.93 -20.51
C PRO A 123 29.27 33.28 -21.91
N GLU A 124 28.74 34.49 -22.08
CA GLU A 124 28.42 35.03 -23.39
C GLU A 124 29.67 34.94 -24.29
N ARG A 125 29.54 34.22 -25.41
CA ARG A 125 30.60 34.16 -26.42
C ARG A 125 30.91 35.59 -26.86
N ARG A 126 32.05 36.13 -26.42
CA ARG A 126 32.61 37.37 -26.98
C ARG A 126 32.71 37.18 -28.49
N LYS A 127 31.94 37.97 -29.25
CA LYS A 127 32.10 38.06 -30.69
C LYS A 127 33.50 38.61 -30.96
N THR A 128 34.44 37.74 -31.30
CA THR A 128 35.73 38.16 -31.84
C THR A 128 35.47 38.87 -33.16
N ARG A 129 35.78 40.17 -33.24
CA ARG A 129 35.77 40.90 -34.52
C ARG A 129 36.80 40.24 -35.46
N PRO A 130 36.48 40.05 -36.75
CA PRO A 130 37.47 39.60 -37.72
C PRO A 130 38.56 40.67 -37.89
N LEU A 131 39.80 40.20 -37.99
CA LEU A 131 41.01 40.98 -38.25
C LEU A 131 40.98 41.64 -39.63
#